data_AF-A0A7J7HUD1-F1
#
_entry.id   AF-A0A7J7HUD1-F1
#
_cell.length_a   1.000
_cell.length_b   1.000
_cell.length_c   1.000
_cell.angle_alpha   90.00
_cell.angle_beta   90.00
_cell.angle_gamma   90.00
#
_symmetry.space_group_name_H-M   'P 1'
#
loop_
_entity.id
_entity.type
_entity.pdbx_description
1 polymer ?
#
loop_
_entity_poly.entity_id
_entity_poly.type
_entity_poly.pdbx_seq_one_letter_code
_entity_poly.pdbx_strand_id
1 'polypeptide(L)'
;MGKSSKVPHPIPTPKLTHLTPLSPPPPPPPPPESDPSGGHNNSNSELSPREQDRFLPTANVSRIMKKALPANAKISKDAKETVQECISEFISFITSDDLL
;
A
#
# COMPACT_ATOMS: atom_id res chain seq x y z
N MET A 1 -40.52 27.89 -74.01
CA MET A 1 -40.48 26.95 -72.87
C MET A 1 -39.37 27.39 -71.91
N GLY A 2 -39.66 28.22 -70.91
CA GLY A 2 -38.66 28.78 -70.01
C GLY A 2 -38.57 27.94 -68.74
N LYS A 3 -37.50 27.16 -68.57
CA LYS A 3 -37.24 26.40 -67.34
C LYS A 3 -36.74 27.40 -66.28
N SER A 4 -37.57 27.76 -65.30
CA SER A 4 -37.11 28.51 -64.12
C SER A 4 -36.24 27.59 -63.28
N SER A 5 -34.92 27.76 -63.39
CA SER A 5 -33.95 27.11 -62.51
C SER A 5 -34.11 27.66 -61.09
N LYS A 6 -34.64 26.85 -60.17
CA LYS A 6 -34.65 27.15 -58.74
C LYS A 6 -33.22 27.07 -58.22
N VAL A 7 -32.62 28.22 -57.88
CA VAL A 7 -31.28 28.27 -57.30
C VAL A 7 -31.32 27.65 -55.89
N PRO A 8 -30.43 26.72 -55.53
CA PRO A 8 -30.40 26.16 -54.18
C PRO A 8 -30.05 27.26 -53.17
N HIS A 9 -30.81 27.35 -52.08
CA HIS A 9 -30.44 28.24 -50.97
C HIS A 9 -29.22 27.67 -50.23
N PRO A 10 -28.24 28.50 -49.83
CA PRO A 10 -27.11 28.03 -49.05
C PRO A 10 -27.58 27.48 -47.69
N ILE A 11 -27.08 26.30 -47.31
CA ILE A 11 -27.34 25.68 -46.01
C ILE A 11 -26.65 26.52 -44.93
N PRO A 12 -27.34 26.95 -43.86
CA PRO A 12 -26.70 27.63 -42.74
C PRO A 12 -25.71 26.68 -42.07
N THR A 13 -24.43 27.05 -42.04
CA THR A 13 -23.45 26.32 -41.24
C THR A 13 -23.64 26.67 -39.76
N PRO A 14 -23.61 25.68 -38.84
CA PRO A 14 -23.57 26.00 -37.42
C PRO A 14 -22.27 26.74 -37.14
N LYS A 15 -22.36 28.01 -36.71
CA LYS A 15 -21.21 28.73 -36.19
C LYS A 15 -20.86 28.12 -34.84
N LEU A 16 -19.63 27.62 -34.69
CA LEU A 16 -19.10 27.09 -33.44
C LEU A 16 -18.85 28.27 -32.47
N THR A 17 -19.91 28.83 -31.91
CA THR A 17 -19.80 29.89 -30.91
C THR A 17 -19.81 29.28 -29.52
N HIS A 18 -18.74 29.58 -28.79
CA HIS A 18 -18.57 29.38 -27.36
C HIS A 18 -18.09 28.00 -26.90
N LEU A 19 -16.88 27.63 -27.35
CA LEU A 19 -16.02 26.80 -26.50
C LEU A 19 -15.59 27.68 -25.33
N THR A 20 -16.29 27.58 -24.20
CA THR A 20 -15.74 28.06 -22.93
C THR A 20 -14.38 27.39 -22.73
N PRO A 21 -13.31 28.13 -22.45
CA PRO A 21 -12.05 27.52 -22.03
C PRO A 21 -12.37 26.59 -20.87
N LEU A 22 -12.00 25.31 -21.00
CA LEU A 22 -12.03 24.39 -19.87
C LEU A 22 -11.13 24.99 -18.79
N SER A 23 -11.72 25.32 -17.63
CA SER A 23 -10.92 25.72 -16.47
C SER A 23 -9.86 24.64 -16.21
N PRO A 24 -8.63 25.02 -15.84
CA PRO A 24 -7.61 24.04 -15.51
C PRO A 24 -8.13 23.11 -14.41
N PRO A 25 -7.74 21.82 -14.42
CA PRO A 25 -8.12 20.90 -13.36
C PRO A 25 -7.62 21.45 -12.02
N PRO A 26 -8.35 21.21 -10.91
CA PRO A 26 -7.86 21.56 -9.59
C PRO A 26 -6.50 20.88 -9.33
N PRO A 27 -5.62 21.51 -8.53
CA PRO A 27 -4.38 20.86 -8.14
C PRO A 27 -4.68 19.53 -7.42
N PRO A 28 -3.80 18.54 -7.55
CA PRO A 28 -3.94 17.30 -6.78
C PRO A 28 -3.99 17.62 -5.28
N PRO A 29 -4.72 16.82 -4.48
CA PRO A 29 -4.69 16.98 -3.03
C PRO A 29 -3.24 16.88 -2.54
N PRO A 30 -2.88 17.60 -1.44
CA PRO A 30 -1.57 17.44 -0.84
C PRO A 30 -1.34 15.95 -0.52
N PRO A 31 -0.09 15.44 -0.65
CA PRO A 31 0.21 14.11 -0.16
C PRO A 31 -0.23 14.01 1.31
N PRO A 32 -0.70 12.84 1.78
CA PRO A 32 -0.97 12.66 3.19
C PRO A 32 0.27 13.12 3.96
N GLU A 33 0.08 14.07 4.88
CA GLU A 33 1.13 14.52 5.76
C GLU A 33 1.73 13.27 6.39
N SER A 34 2.98 13.01 6.06
CA SER A 34 3.71 11.89 6.63
C SER A 34 3.94 12.29 8.08
N ASP A 35 3.04 11.90 8.96
CA ASP A 35 3.24 11.93 10.41
C ASP A 35 4.66 11.40 10.68
N PRO A 36 5.59 12.20 11.23
CA PRO A 36 6.88 11.69 11.67
C PRO A 36 6.67 10.95 12.98
N SER A 37 5.94 9.83 12.93
CA SER A 37 5.77 8.93 14.08
C SER A 37 5.75 7.49 13.61
N GLY A 38 6.94 6.90 13.66
CA GLY A 38 7.14 5.48 13.49
C GLY A 38 8.27 5.17 12.52
N GLY A 39 9.49 5.59 12.89
CA GLY A 39 10.70 5.02 12.30
C GLY A 39 10.55 3.51 12.23
N HIS A 40 10.75 2.96 11.03
CA HIS A 40 10.90 1.52 10.84
C HIS A 40 12.20 1.15 11.53
N ASN A 41 12.10 0.91 12.83
CA ASN A 41 13.17 0.43 13.67
C ASN A 41 13.50 -0.98 13.19
N ASN A 42 14.38 -1.04 12.21
CA ASN A 42 15.26 -2.17 11.98
C ASN A 42 16.22 -2.27 13.18
N SER A 43 15.68 -2.52 14.38
CA SER A 43 16.43 -2.79 15.60
C SER A 43 16.94 -4.23 15.55
N ASN A 44 17.77 -4.50 14.56
CA ASN A 44 18.38 -5.80 14.32
C ASN A 44 19.90 -5.73 14.55
N SER A 45 20.38 -4.83 15.40
CA SER A 45 21.82 -4.54 15.48
C SER A 45 22.55 -5.13 16.69
N GLU A 46 21.86 -5.71 17.68
CA GLU A 46 22.50 -6.29 18.87
C GLU A 46 22.57 -7.83 18.84
N LEU A 47 22.09 -8.47 17.76
CA LEU A 47 22.28 -9.91 17.54
C LEU A 47 23.31 -10.11 16.44
N SER A 48 24.25 -11.02 16.66
CA SER A 48 25.22 -11.36 15.63
C SER A 48 24.50 -11.85 14.37
N PRO A 49 25.06 -11.66 13.17
CA PRO A 49 24.44 -12.12 11.93
C PRO A 49 24.04 -13.61 11.97
N ARG A 50 24.82 -14.44 12.68
CA ARG A 50 24.54 -15.87 12.89
C ARG A 50 23.31 -16.15 13.76
N GLU A 51 22.99 -15.26 14.69
CA GLU A 51 21.81 -15.40 15.53
C GLU A 51 20.55 -15.00 14.79
N GLN A 52 20.65 -14.04 13.88
CA GLN A 52 19.54 -13.61 13.03
C GLN A 52 19.06 -14.73 12.10
N ASP A 53 19.96 -15.59 11.61
CA ASP A 53 19.61 -16.75 10.79
C ASP A 53 18.67 -17.74 11.50
N ARG A 54 18.65 -17.74 12.84
CA ARG A 54 17.84 -18.66 13.65
C ARG A 54 16.46 -18.12 13.99
N PHE A 55 16.21 -16.83 13.76
CA PHE A 55 14.97 -16.16 14.15
C PHE A 55 14.23 -15.64 12.92
N LEU A 56 12.90 -15.72 12.95
CA LEU A 56 12.09 -15.04 11.93
C LEU A 56 12.20 -13.51 12.11
N PRO A 57 12.13 -12.72 11.02
CA PRO A 57 12.07 -11.27 11.12
C PRO A 57 10.93 -10.82 12.04
N THR A 58 11.18 -9.89 12.96
CA THR A 58 10.19 -9.36 13.92
C THR A 58 8.93 -8.82 13.25
N ALA A 59 9.03 -8.31 12.02
CA ALA A 59 7.88 -7.86 11.23
C ALA A 59 6.90 -9.01 10.92
N ASN A 60 7.42 -10.21 10.64
CA ASN A 60 6.61 -11.40 10.37
C ASN A 60 5.91 -11.85 11.66
N VAL A 61 6.63 -11.90 12.78
CA VAL A 61 6.06 -12.20 14.11
C VAL A 61 4.95 -11.22 14.45
N SER A 62 5.20 -9.91 14.34
CA SER A 62 4.20 -8.88 14.62
C SER A 62 2.96 -9.00 13.72
N ARG A 63 3.13 -9.35 12.45
CA ARG A 63 2.01 -9.53 11.52
C ARG A 63 1.13 -10.69 11.95
N ILE A 64 1.72 -11.84 12.30
CA ILE A 64 0.96 -13.03 12.72
C ILE A 64 0.25 -12.78 14.05
N MET A 65 0.96 -12.26 15.05
CA MET A 65 0.37 -11.93 16.35
C MET A 65 -0.82 -10.97 16.21
N LYS A 66 -0.73 -9.96 15.35
CA LYS A 66 -1.85 -9.03 15.09
C LYS A 66 -3.09 -9.70 14.49
N LYS A 67 -2.97 -10.82 13.77
CA LYS A 67 -4.14 -11.53 13.22
C LYS A 67 -5.03 -12.12 14.31
N ALA A 68 -4.49 -12.38 15.50
CA ALA A 68 -5.21 -12.88 16.67
C ALA A 68 -5.74 -11.75 17.57
N LEU A 69 -5.54 -10.48 17.20
CA LEU A 69 -5.88 -9.33 18.03
C LEU A 69 -6.87 -8.39 17.31
N PRO A 70 -7.60 -7.55 18.05
CA PRO A 70 -8.39 -6.47 17.48
C PRO A 70 -7.54 -5.48 16.65
N ALA A 71 -8.17 -4.80 15.68
CA ALA A 71 -7.47 -3.94 14.70
C ALA A 71 -6.54 -2.88 15.31
N ASN A 72 -6.90 -2.33 16.47
CA ASN A 72 -6.16 -1.24 17.13
C ASN A 72 -5.21 -1.72 18.23
N ALA A 73 -5.05 -3.05 18.39
CA ALA A 73 -4.20 -3.60 19.42
C ALA A 73 -2.72 -3.31 19.16
N LYS A 74 -2.01 -2.95 20.22
CA LYS A 74 -0.56 -2.74 20.23
C LYS A 74 0.12 -3.96 20.85
N ILE A 75 1.29 -4.32 20.31
CA ILE A 75 2.13 -5.39 20.83
C ILE A 75 3.44 -4.75 21.29
N SER A 76 3.84 -5.01 22.54
CA SER A 76 5.09 -4.50 23.11
C SER A 76 6.30 -5.09 22.38
N LYS A 77 7.47 -4.46 22.56
CA LYS A 77 8.74 -4.99 22.04
C LYS A 77 9.04 -6.35 22.65
N ASP A 78 9.00 -6.44 23.97
CA ASP A 78 9.30 -7.66 24.73
C ASP A 78 8.41 -8.83 24.31
N ALA A 79 7.11 -8.58 24.10
CA ALA A 79 6.20 -9.64 23.63
C ALA A 79 6.57 -10.17 22.24
N LYS A 80 7.09 -9.32 21.34
CA LYS A 80 7.56 -9.78 20.03
C LYS A 80 8.85 -10.60 20.15
N GLU A 81 9.76 -10.19 21.03
CA GLU A 81 11.03 -10.89 21.29
C GLU A 81 10.77 -12.26 21.94
N THR A 82 9.93 -12.33 22.97
CA THR A 82 9.52 -13.60 23.59
C THR A 82 8.88 -14.54 22.57
N VAL A 83 7.97 -14.05 21.73
CA VAL A 83 7.34 -14.91 20.71
C VAL A 83 8.33 -15.36 19.63
N GLN A 84 9.32 -14.52 19.29
CA GLN A 84 10.39 -14.88 18.37
C GLN A 84 11.23 -16.04 18.93
N GLU A 85 11.57 -16.00 20.22
CA GLU A 85 12.24 -17.11 20.92
C GLU A 85 11.37 -18.37 20.95
N CYS A 86 10.09 -18.24 21.32
CA CYS A 86 9.15 -19.37 21.38
C CYS A 86 8.95 -20.02 20.01
N ILE A 87 8.88 -19.26 18.92
CA ILE A 87 8.71 -19.81 17.57
C ILE A 87 9.95 -20.59 17.15
N SER A 88 11.15 -20.07 17.43
CA SER A 88 12.39 -20.76 17.12
C SER A 88 12.53 -22.06 17.91
N GLU A 89 12.16 -22.05 19.19
CA GLU A 89 12.10 -23.27 20.00
C GLU A 89 11.04 -24.24 19.47
N PHE A 90 9.86 -23.75 19.08
CA PHE A 90 8.81 -24.59 18.50
C PHE A 90 9.22 -25.25 17.19
N ILE A 91 9.89 -24.52 16.29
CA ILE A 91 10.43 -25.08 15.05
C ILE A 91 11.47 -26.15 15.39
N SER A 92 12.36 -25.87 16.35
CA SER A 92 13.32 -26.87 16.82
C SER A 92 12.60 -28.09 17.37
N PHE A 93 11.58 -27.92 18.20
CA PHE A 93 10.81 -29.01 18.79
C PHE A 93 10.19 -29.93 17.72
N ILE A 94 9.52 -29.36 16.71
CA ILE A 94 8.92 -30.14 15.62
C ILE A 94 10.00 -30.82 14.78
N THR A 95 11.03 -30.07 14.37
CA THR A 95 12.06 -30.60 13.47
C THR A 95 13.09 -31.52 14.13
N SER A 96 13.18 -31.55 15.46
CA SER A 96 14.12 -32.42 16.19
C SER A 96 13.61 -33.85 16.38
N ASP A 97 12.29 -34.08 16.39
CA ASP A 97 11.69 -35.42 16.58
C ASP A 97 11.24 -36.05 15.24
N ASP A 98 10.88 -35.24 14.24
CA ASP A 98 10.48 -35.72 12.89
C ASP A 98 11.65 -36.22 12.00
N LEU A 99 12.87 -36.30 12.55
CA LEU A 99 14.10 -36.67 11.81
C LEU A 99 14.66 -38.06 12.21
N LEU A 100 13.87 -38.92 12.87
CA LEU A 100 14.25 -40.28 13.25
C LEU A 100 13.29 -41.36 12.73
#